data_AF-A0A2N9HSH2-F1
#
_entry.id   AF-A0A2N9HSH2-F1
#
_cell.length_a   1.000
_cell.length_b   1.000
_cell.length_c   1.000
_cell.angle_alpha   90.00
_cell.angle_beta   90.00
_cell.angle_gamma   90.00
#
_symmetry.space_group_name_H-M   'P 1'
#
loop_
_entity.id
_entity.type
_entity.pdbx_description
1 polymer ?
#
loop_
_entity_poly.entity_id
_entity_poly.type
_entity_poly.pdbx_seq_one_letter_code
_entity_poly.pdbx_strand_id
1 'polypeptide(L)'
;MTTSTSSKYAYPANLNVANFISLKLTSTNFLLWEIQVLSLIESRDLLGFITGTILAPISEIPNATEDGIMPNPDLATWTRTNRLIKEWITTTNFKEALGTVVGLTTSLNVWKALSNAYSQDSQAREFELLLKLKEKKKDTLPLTDFIRNFKLTCD
;
A
#
# COMPACT_ATOMS: atom_id res chain seq x y z
N MET A 1 -18.86 34.60 4.09
CA MET A 1 -19.11 33.32 4.79
C MET A 1 -18.72 32.20 3.83
N THR A 2 -17.55 31.58 4.02
CA THR A 2 -17.13 30.43 3.20
C THR A 2 -17.75 29.18 3.80
N THR A 3 -18.80 28.66 3.18
CA THR A 3 -19.33 27.33 3.50
C THR A 3 -18.26 26.30 3.13
N SER A 4 -17.50 25.84 4.12
CA SER A 4 -16.65 24.67 3.98
C SER A 4 -17.59 23.47 3.81
N THR A 5 -17.86 23.09 2.56
CA THR A 5 -18.49 21.81 2.26
C THR A 5 -17.51 20.73 2.68
N SER A 6 -17.78 20.11 3.83
CA SER A 6 -17.04 18.93 4.28
C SER A 6 -17.17 17.85 3.22
N SER A 7 -16.08 17.56 2.51
CA SER A 7 -16.06 16.50 1.52
C SER A 7 -16.26 15.15 2.20
N LYS A 8 -17.06 14.26 1.59
CA LYS A 8 -17.35 12.92 2.11
C LYS A 8 -16.09 12.05 2.26
N TYR A 9 -15.08 12.29 1.43
CA TYR A 9 -13.83 11.54 1.44
C TYR A 9 -12.67 12.46 1.80
N ALA A 10 -11.82 12.02 2.73
CA ALA A 10 -10.68 12.79 3.18
C ALA A 10 -9.63 12.93 2.05
N TYR A 11 -9.12 14.15 1.86
CA TYR A 11 -8.05 14.43 0.89
C TYR A 11 -6.86 15.14 1.58
N PRO A 12 -5.95 14.39 2.22
CA PRO A 12 -4.77 14.94 2.87
C PRO A 12 -3.69 15.34 1.85
N ALA A 13 -3.92 16.47 1.15
CA ALA A 13 -3.08 16.96 0.06
C ALA A 13 -1.61 17.24 0.44
N ASN A 14 -1.37 17.64 1.68
CA ASN A 14 -0.05 18.08 2.16
C ASN A 14 0.76 16.95 2.81
N LEU A 15 0.32 15.70 2.68
CA LEU A 15 0.99 14.56 3.29
C LEU A 15 2.25 14.20 2.51
N ASN A 16 3.40 14.23 3.18
CA ASN A 16 4.64 13.70 2.64
C ASN A 16 4.76 12.20 2.97
N VAL A 17 4.60 11.35 1.96
CA VAL A 17 4.63 9.89 2.07
C VAL A 17 5.95 9.38 2.65
N ALA A 18 7.06 10.05 2.33
CA ALA A 18 8.39 9.66 2.80
C ALA A 18 8.56 9.77 4.32
N ASN A 19 7.69 10.52 5.01
CA ASN A 19 7.70 10.59 6.48
C ASN A 19 7.09 9.34 7.14
N PHE A 20 6.32 8.55 6.39
CA PHE A 20 5.60 7.38 6.90
C PHE A 20 6.14 6.08 6.33
N ILE A 21 6.57 6.11 5.07
CA ILE A 21 7.06 4.95 4.34
C ILE A 21 8.52 5.18 3.99
N SER A 22 9.41 4.51 4.73
CA SER A 22 10.86 4.57 4.52
C SER A 22 11.34 3.54 3.51
N LEU A 23 10.55 2.49 3.26
CA LEU A 23 10.91 1.38 2.40
C LEU A 23 10.47 1.61 0.96
N LYS A 24 11.36 1.29 0.02
CA LYS A 24 10.98 1.07 -1.37
C LYS A 24 10.62 -0.39 -1.55
N LEU A 25 9.51 -0.69 -2.22
CA LEU A 25 9.10 -2.07 -2.45
C LEU A 25 10.14 -2.83 -3.31
N THR A 26 10.57 -3.97 -2.81
CA THR A 26 11.41 -4.97 -3.49
C THR A 26 10.76 -6.35 -3.37
N SER A 27 11.29 -7.34 -4.09
CA SER A 27 10.78 -8.72 -4.02
C SER A 27 10.91 -9.39 -2.66
N THR A 28 11.77 -8.88 -1.78
CA THR A 28 12.12 -9.49 -0.50
C THR A 28 11.57 -8.76 0.72
N ASN A 29 11.03 -7.55 0.55
CA ASN A 29 10.61 -6.71 1.68
C ASN A 29 9.11 -6.37 1.68
N PHE A 30 8.31 -7.08 0.87
CA PHE A 30 6.90 -6.77 0.69
C PHE A 30 6.14 -6.71 2.01
N LEU A 31 6.32 -7.65 2.94
CA LEU A 31 5.62 -7.64 4.22
C LEU A 31 5.91 -6.38 5.06
N LEU A 32 7.17 -5.96 5.10
CA LEU A 32 7.57 -4.76 5.86
C LEU A 32 7.05 -3.48 5.18
N TRP A 33 7.12 -3.44 3.85
CA TRP A 33 6.57 -2.34 3.06
C TRP A 33 5.05 -2.25 3.22
N GLU A 34 4.35 -3.39 3.17
CA GLU A 34 2.91 -3.52 3.31
C GLU A 34 2.44 -2.94 4.65
N ILE A 35 3.11 -3.30 5.75
CA ILE A 35 2.81 -2.76 7.09
C ILE A 35 2.91 -1.23 7.12
N GLN A 36 3.95 -0.63 6.53
CA GLN A 36 4.11 0.83 6.50
C GLN A 36 3.02 1.52 5.67
N VAL A 37 2.68 0.95 4.51
CA VAL A 37 1.63 1.50 3.64
C VAL A 37 0.26 1.39 4.32
N LEU A 38 -0.07 0.25 4.91
CA LEU A 38 -1.31 0.05 5.67
C LEU A 38 -1.39 1.05 6.83
N SER A 39 -0.32 1.19 7.62
CA SER A 39 -0.29 2.12 8.75
C SER A 39 -0.57 3.57 8.32
N LEU A 40 0.02 4.00 7.19
CA LEU A 40 -0.27 5.33 6.62
C LEU A 40 -1.74 5.47 6.25
N ILE A 41 -2.30 4.51 5.50
CA ILE A 41 -3.67 4.57 4.98
C ILE A 41 -4.69 4.48 6.12
N GLU A 42 -4.47 3.61 7.09
CA GLU A 42 -5.31 3.43 8.28
C GLU A 42 -5.33 4.68 9.15
N SER A 43 -4.18 5.34 9.35
CA SER A 43 -4.10 6.60 10.12
C SER A 43 -4.94 7.75 9.55
N ARG A 44 -5.49 7.58 8.33
CA ARG A 44 -6.32 8.56 7.62
C ARG A 44 -7.75 8.07 7.40
N ASP A 45 -8.13 6.93 7.97
CA ASP A 45 -9.43 6.27 7.74
C ASP A 45 -9.70 5.96 6.25
N LEU A 46 -8.64 5.70 5.47
CA LEU A 46 -8.72 5.48 4.03
C LEU A 46 -8.62 4.00 3.62
N LEU A 47 -8.54 3.09 4.59
CA LEU A 47 -8.36 1.64 4.35
C LEU A 47 -9.42 1.06 3.42
N GLY A 48 -10.63 1.62 3.44
CA GLY A 48 -11.72 1.14 2.60
C GLY A 48 -11.50 1.25 1.10
N PHE A 49 -10.62 2.16 0.65
CA PHE A 49 -10.28 2.32 -0.77
C PHE A 49 -9.43 1.16 -1.32
N ILE A 50 -8.58 0.55 -0.48
CA ILE A 50 -7.70 -0.56 -0.88
C ILE A 50 -8.25 -1.94 -0.53
N THR A 51 -9.22 -2.01 0.40
CA THR A 51 -9.97 -3.25 0.70
C THR A 51 -11.21 -3.40 -0.18
N GLY A 52 -11.70 -2.31 -0.76
CA GLY A 52 -12.91 -2.28 -1.58
C GLY A 52 -14.21 -2.14 -0.78
N THR A 53 -14.13 -1.84 0.52
CA THR A 53 -15.33 -1.53 1.33
C THR A 53 -15.89 -0.14 1.01
N ILE A 54 -15.05 0.80 0.53
CA ILE A 54 -15.48 2.10 -0.01
C ILE A 54 -15.56 1.99 -1.54
N LEU A 55 -16.77 1.74 -2.03
CA LEU A 55 -17.06 1.60 -3.45
C LEU A 55 -17.12 2.96 -4.16
N ALA A 56 -16.80 2.95 -5.46
CA ALA A 56 -16.97 4.11 -6.32
C ALA A 56 -18.47 4.50 -6.36
N PRO A 57 -18.81 5.78 -6.11
CA PRO A 57 -20.18 6.26 -6.27
C PRO A 57 -20.67 6.12 -7.71
N ILE A 58 -21.99 5.99 -7.90
CA ILE A 58 -22.61 6.06 -9.22
C ILE A 58 -22.31 7.42 -9.87
N SER A 59 -22.08 7.43 -11.19
CA SER A 59 -21.66 8.64 -11.92
C SER A 59 -22.70 9.76 -11.95
N GLU A 60 -23.97 9.36 -11.84
CA GLU A 60 -25.13 10.21 -12.08
C GLU A 60 -26.19 9.93 -11.04
N ILE A 61 -26.84 10.97 -10.53
CA ILE A 61 -27.89 10.92 -9.52
C ILE A 61 -29.10 11.77 -9.97
N PRO A 62 -30.33 11.47 -9.51
CA PRO A 62 -31.48 12.32 -9.77
C PRO A 62 -31.25 13.75 -9.27
N ASN A 63 -31.62 14.73 -10.08
CA ASN A 63 -31.55 16.13 -9.69
C ASN A 63 -32.66 16.43 -8.67
N ALA A 64 -32.31 16.97 -7.51
CA ALA A 64 -33.27 17.26 -6.44
C ALA A 64 -34.16 18.49 -6.74
N THR A 65 -33.78 19.31 -7.72
CA THR A 65 -34.40 20.60 -8.03
C THR A 65 -35.06 20.65 -9.41
N GLU A 66 -34.72 19.75 -10.32
CA GLU A 66 -35.29 19.65 -11.67
C GLU A 66 -35.58 18.20 -11.99
N ASP A 67 -36.60 17.93 -12.81
CA ASP A 67 -36.80 16.60 -13.39
C ASP A 67 -35.65 16.31 -14.36
N GLY A 68 -34.64 15.58 -13.88
CA GLY A 68 -33.44 15.27 -14.66
C GLY A 68 -32.39 14.49 -13.87
N ILE A 69 -31.27 14.20 -14.54
CA ILE A 69 -30.11 13.53 -13.98
C ILE A 69 -28.96 14.54 -13.88
N MET A 70 -28.23 14.54 -12.76
CA MET A 70 -27.04 15.36 -12.56
C MET A 70 -25.79 14.52 -12.26
N PRO A 71 -24.57 15.00 -12.58
CA PRO A 71 -23.33 14.34 -12.16
C PRO A 71 -23.22 14.23 -10.64
N ASN A 72 -22.76 13.09 -10.15
CA ASN A 72 -22.60 12.88 -8.72
C ASN A 72 -21.34 13.59 -8.17
N PRO A 73 -21.46 14.60 -7.29
CA PRO A 73 -20.31 15.28 -6.71
C PRO A 73 -19.44 14.35 -5.83
N ASP A 74 -20.03 13.27 -5.27
CA ASP A 74 -19.29 12.27 -4.50
C ASP A 74 -18.31 11.49 -5.39
N LEU A 75 -18.63 11.26 -6.68
CA LEU A 75 -17.72 10.55 -7.57
C LEU A 75 -16.41 11.32 -7.78
N ALA A 76 -16.50 12.65 -7.93
CA ALA A 76 -15.32 13.50 -8.12
C ALA A 76 -14.41 13.47 -6.87
N THR A 77 -14.99 13.56 -5.69
CA THR A 77 -14.25 13.54 -4.41
C THR A 77 -13.68 12.16 -4.09
N TRP A 78 -14.43 11.08 -4.38
CA TRP A 78 -13.93 9.70 -4.32
C TRP A 78 -12.75 9.50 -5.26
N THR A 79 -12.88 9.95 -6.52
CA THR A 79 -11.84 9.80 -7.54
C THR A 79 -10.56 10.49 -7.14
N ARG A 80 -10.66 11.71 -6.57
CA ARG A 80 -9.51 12.47 -6.09
C ARG A 80 -8.76 11.73 -4.98
N THR A 81 -9.50 11.17 -4.01
CA THR A 81 -8.94 10.42 -2.89
C THR A 81 -8.32 9.10 -3.34
N ASN A 82 -9.02 8.34 -4.19
CA ASN A 82 -8.51 7.10 -4.77
C ASN A 82 -7.21 7.32 -5.56
N ARG A 83 -7.12 8.43 -6.33
CA ARG A 83 -5.90 8.79 -7.06
C ARG A 83 -4.74 9.13 -6.12
N LEU A 84 -5.01 9.85 -5.03
CA LEU A 84 -4.00 10.18 -4.02
C LEU A 84 -3.42 8.92 -3.37
N ILE A 85 -4.26 7.96 -2.98
CA ILE A 85 -3.80 6.70 -2.38
C ILE A 85 -2.97 5.90 -3.40
N LYS A 86 -3.42 5.86 -4.66
CA LYS A 86 -2.64 5.26 -5.74
C LYS A 86 -1.27 5.93 -5.87
N GLU A 87 -1.20 7.25 -5.79
CA GLU A 87 0.06 7.99 -5.83
C GLU A 87 0.98 7.60 -4.66
N TRP A 88 0.46 7.48 -3.44
CA TRP A 88 1.24 7.04 -2.28
C TRP A 88 1.85 5.64 -2.47
N ILE A 89 1.06 4.71 -3.00
CA ILE A 89 1.52 3.35 -3.26
C ILE A 89 2.55 3.35 -4.40
N THR A 90 2.27 4.05 -5.50
CA THR A 90 3.14 4.05 -6.69
C THR A 90 4.46 4.80 -6.51
N THR A 91 4.49 5.84 -5.68
CA THR A 91 5.71 6.62 -5.39
C THR A 91 6.70 5.89 -4.50
N THR A 92 6.24 4.90 -3.73
CA THR A 92 7.08 4.06 -2.87
C THR A 92 7.53 2.76 -3.55
N ASN A 93 7.20 2.59 -4.84
CA ASN A 93 7.60 1.41 -5.61
C ASN A 93 8.97 1.56 -6.27
N PHE A 94 9.70 0.45 -6.36
CA PHE A 94 10.89 0.36 -7.20
C PHE A 94 10.54 0.12 -8.67
N LYS A 95 11.50 0.39 -9.59
CA LYS A 95 11.29 0.34 -11.04
C LYS A 95 10.69 -0.99 -11.53
N GLU A 96 11.05 -2.10 -10.89
CA GLU A 96 10.55 -3.44 -11.22
C GLU A 96 9.06 -3.61 -10.89
N ALA A 97 8.59 -3.04 -9.78
CA ALA A 97 7.18 -3.10 -9.37
C ALA A 97 6.28 -2.17 -10.22
N LEU A 98 6.87 -1.17 -10.90
CA LEU A 98 6.11 -0.29 -11.78
C LEU A 98 5.46 -1.04 -12.94
N GLY A 99 6.12 -2.08 -13.47
CA GLY A 99 5.59 -2.92 -14.55
C GLY A 99 4.25 -3.57 -14.18
N THR A 100 4.13 -4.03 -12.93
CA THR A 100 2.94 -4.71 -12.39
C THR A 100 1.73 -3.78 -12.26
N VAL A 101 1.96 -2.47 -12.13
CA VAL A 101 0.91 -1.49 -11.86
C VAL A 101 0.54 -0.62 -13.06
N VAL A 102 1.22 -0.80 -14.20
CA VAL A 102 0.92 -0.06 -15.44
C VAL A 102 -0.53 -0.33 -15.88
N GLY A 103 -1.25 0.73 -16.25
CA GLY A 103 -2.63 0.63 -16.74
C GLY A 103 -3.69 0.45 -15.67
N LEU A 104 -3.32 0.21 -14.41
CA LEU A 104 -4.27 0.10 -13.31
C LEU A 104 -4.80 1.47 -12.89
N THR A 105 -6.12 1.60 -12.78
CA THR A 105 -6.81 2.88 -12.59
C THR A 105 -7.23 3.15 -11.14
N THR A 106 -7.38 2.11 -10.32
CA THR A 106 -7.82 2.22 -8.91
C THR A 106 -6.71 1.81 -7.94
N SER A 107 -6.72 2.44 -6.76
CA SER A 107 -5.82 2.08 -5.66
C SER A 107 -6.01 0.61 -5.24
N LEU A 108 -7.25 0.12 -5.19
CA LEU A 108 -7.60 -1.29 -4.99
C LEU A 108 -6.90 -2.23 -5.98
N ASN A 109 -6.94 -1.94 -7.27
CA ASN A 109 -6.34 -2.80 -8.28
C ASN A 109 -4.82 -2.82 -8.15
N VAL A 110 -4.21 -1.64 -7.90
CA VAL A 110 -2.78 -1.51 -7.64
C VAL A 110 -2.38 -2.33 -6.40
N TRP A 111 -3.13 -2.19 -5.30
CA TRP A 111 -2.90 -2.92 -4.06
C TRP A 111 -2.94 -4.44 -4.27
N LYS A 112 -4.00 -4.94 -4.93
CA LYS A 112 -4.16 -6.36 -5.24
C LYS A 112 -3.05 -6.89 -6.14
N ALA A 113 -2.68 -6.14 -7.18
CA ALA A 113 -1.65 -6.57 -8.11
C ALA A 113 -0.29 -6.72 -7.43
N LEU A 114 0.10 -5.76 -6.58
CA LEU A 114 1.33 -5.83 -5.79
C LEU A 114 1.28 -6.97 -4.76
N SER A 115 0.15 -7.10 -4.04
CA SER A 115 -0.04 -8.18 -3.06
C SER A 115 0.10 -9.54 -3.72
N ASN A 116 -0.53 -9.75 -4.87
CA ASN A 116 -0.45 -11.03 -5.59
C ASN A 116 0.95 -11.29 -6.14
N ALA A 117 1.67 -10.26 -6.58
CA ALA A 117 2.99 -10.42 -7.17
C ALA A 117 4.09 -10.71 -6.13
N TYR A 118 3.96 -10.18 -4.90
CA TYR A 118 5.07 -10.16 -3.94
C TYR A 118 4.81 -10.85 -2.60
N SER A 119 3.54 -11.16 -2.26
CA SER A 119 3.22 -11.75 -0.95
C SER A 119 3.78 -13.16 -0.77
N GLN A 120 3.70 -14.03 -1.79
CA GLN A 120 4.15 -15.42 -1.69
C GLN A 120 5.67 -15.52 -1.57
N ASP A 121 6.40 -14.81 -2.42
CA ASP A 121 7.87 -14.83 -2.42
C ASP A 121 8.44 -14.25 -1.12
N SER A 122 7.84 -13.17 -0.61
CA SER A 122 8.26 -12.57 0.66
C SER A 122 8.01 -13.49 1.85
N GLN A 123 6.87 -14.18 1.90
CA GLN A 123 6.55 -15.15 2.96
C GLN A 123 7.44 -16.40 2.88
N ALA A 124 7.66 -16.94 1.68
CA ALA A 124 8.54 -18.09 1.47
C ALA A 124 9.97 -17.78 1.92
N ARG A 125 10.46 -16.56 1.64
CA ARG A 125 11.78 -16.11 2.07
C ARG A 125 11.88 -15.91 3.58
N GLU A 126 10.88 -15.30 4.22
CA GLU A 126 10.82 -15.19 5.68
C GLU A 126 10.93 -16.57 6.33
N PHE A 127 10.14 -17.53 5.83
CA PHE A 127 10.19 -18.91 6.31
C PHE A 127 11.56 -19.57 6.09
N GLU A 128 12.17 -19.39 4.92
CA GLU A 128 13.52 -19.89 4.62
C GLU A 128 14.58 -19.32 5.59
N LEU A 129 14.52 -18.02 5.87
CA LEU A 129 15.43 -17.36 6.82
C LEU A 129 15.22 -17.87 8.25
N LEU A 130 13.97 -18.03 8.68
CA LEU A 130 13.64 -18.61 9.99
C LEU A 130 14.13 -20.05 10.11
N LEU A 131 14.01 -20.85 9.04
CA LEU A 131 14.54 -22.22 9.01
C LEU A 131 16.07 -22.21 9.16
N LYS A 132 16.77 -21.39 8.36
CA LYS A 132 18.24 -21.25 8.44
C LYS A 132 18.70 -20.82 9.84
N LEU A 133 17.96 -19.93 10.50
CA LEU A 133 18.27 -19.49 11.86
C LEU A 133 18.07 -20.62 12.88
N LYS A 134 16.99 -21.41 12.74
CA LYS A 134 16.70 -22.57 13.61
C LYS A 134 17.69 -23.71 13.41
N GLU A 135 18.13 -23.94 12.18
CA GLU A 135 19.09 -25.00 11.81
C GLU A 135 20.52 -24.65 12.21
N LYS A 136 20.83 -23.36 12.45
CA LYS A 136 22.13 -22.94 12.98
C LYS A 136 22.30 -23.34 14.44
N LYS A 137 22.70 -24.59 14.66
CA LYS A 137 23.32 -25.03 15.91
C LYS A 137 24.79 -24.64 15.92
N LYS A 138 25.33 -24.35 17.11
CA LYS A 138 26.76 -24.08 17.32
C LYS A 138 27.54 -25.38 17.16
N ASP A 139 27.72 -25.83 15.92
CA ASP A 139 28.52 -27.01 15.62
C ASP A 139 29.93 -26.58 15.22
N THR A 140 30.89 -26.98 16.06
CA THR A 140 32.35 -27.07 15.87
C THR A 140 33.12 -25.86 15.33
N LEU A 141 32.45 -24.80 14.89
CA LEU A 141 33.03 -23.59 14.33
C LEU A 141 33.54 -22.67 15.46
N PRO A 142 34.68 -21.99 15.25
CA PRO A 142 35.11 -20.89 16.10
C PRO A 142 33.99 -19.88 16.28
N LEU A 143 33.83 -19.34 17.50
CA LEU A 143 32.76 -18.41 17.86
C LEU A 143 32.68 -17.20 16.91
N THR A 144 33.81 -16.74 16.41
CA THR A 144 33.92 -15.63 15.44
C THR A 144 33.28 -15.95 14.09
N ASP A 145 33.47 -17.17 13.57
CA ASP A 145 32.88 -17.60 12.30
C ASP A 145 31.39 -17.87 12.44
N PHE A 146 30.97 -18.40 13.59
CA PHE A 146 29.56 -18.52 13.93
C PHE A 146 28.87 -17.16 13.97
N ILE A 147 29.43 -16.17 14.69
CA ILE A 147 28.87 -14.81 14.79
C ILE A 147 28.84 -14.13 13.41
N ARG A 148 29.92 -14.25 12.62
CA ARG A 148 29.98 -13.68 11.27
C ARG A 148 28.90 -14.27 10.36
N ASN A 149 28.77 -15.60 10.35
CA ASN A 149 27.78 -16.28 9.53
C ASN A 149 26.36 -16.00 10.00
N PHE A 150 26.13 -15.91 11.32
CA PHE A 150 24.83 -15.53 11.88
C PHE A 150 24.46 -14.12 11.44
N LYS A 151 25.37 -13.16 11.55
CA LYS A 151 25.18 -11.78 11.11
C LYS A 151 24.84 -11.69 9.61
N LEU A 152 25.54 -12.43 8.76
CA LEU A 152 25.25 -12.52 7.32
C LEU A 152 23.88 -13.16 6.98
N THR A 153 23.23 -13.84 7.93
CA THR A 153 21.88 -14.39 7.74
C THR A 153 20.81 -13.41 8.21
N CYS A 154 21.17 -12.45 9.05
CA CYS A 154 20.28 -11.43 9.60
C CYS A 154 20.35 -10.08 8.85
N ASP A 155 21.46 -9.80 8.15
CA ASP A 155 21.61 -8.69 7.21
C ASP A 155 20.95 -9.01 5.85
#